data_AF-A0A9E5KEC3-F1
#
_entry.id   AF-A0A9E5KEC3-F1
#
_cell.length_a   1.000
_cell.length_b   1.000
_cell.length_c   1.000
_cell.angle_alpha   90.00
_cell.angle_beta   90.00
_cell.angle_gamma   90.00
#
_symmetry.space_group_name_H-M   'P 1'
#
loop_
_entity.id
_entity.type
_entity.pdbx_description
1 polymer ?
#
loop_
_entity_poly.entity_id
_entity_poly.type
_entity_poly.pdbx_seq_one_letter_code
_entity_poly.pdbx_strand_id
1 'polypeptide(L)'
;MKTSYPKIGDGGTADLAQHESWTAPPSRFPLLKLAHPTARCLVFVSLATGVGFLPHTSGLLAASAIGWLALLAARIPASWYAPRAMAALGFLILLVLPMPWMTVPQPDEPKWWGASWSGTDAALKVVCRAWTTLALGWTCLLGLSAADWRAVCADLRLGSSVAMMVWMSGRCLNVLSGEWRQMRLAARMRGARLAANSQSWKIIGLLVGMGLIRSAVRAERMGVALSLRSGNSGGIIPRRIWNPTDATIAVTALATGMLIIWASRTAMEIQQ
;
A
#
# COMPACT_ATOMS: atom_id res chain seq x y z
N MET A 1 -38.78 -5.35 30.45
CA MET A 1 -38.69 -6.54 29.58
C MET A 1 -37.22 -6.78 29.26
N LYS A 2 -36.55 -7.67 30.00
CA LYS A 2 -35.11 -8.00 29.82
C LYS A 2 -34.99 -8.92 28.61
N THR A 3 -34.48 -8.43 27.50
CA THR A 3 -34.14 -9.26 26.33
C THR A 3 -32.82 -9.98 26.61
N SER A 4 -32.95 -11.24 27.04
CA SER A 4 -31.84 -12.17 27.21
C SER A 4 -31.37 -12.61 25.82
N TYR A 5 -30.16 -12.23 25.42
CA TYR A 5 -29.53 -12.77 24.21
C TYR A 5 -29.05 -14.21 24.49
N PRO A 6 -29.32 -15.19 23.60
CA PRO A 6 -28.80 -16.53 23.78
C PRO A 6 -27.29 -16.55 23.53
N LYS A 7 -26.53 -17.14 24.46
CA LYS A 7 -25.11 -17.46 24.30
C LYS A 7 -24.94 -18.43 23.12
N ILE A 8 -24.32 -17.95 22.05
CA ILE A 8 -23.86 -18.77 20.92
C ILE A 8 -22.63 -19.55 21.41
N GLY A 9 -22.68 -20.88 21.28
CA GLY A 9 -21.71 -21.81 21.84
C GLY A 9 -20.25 -21.55 21.44
N ASP A 10 -19.38 -21.77 22.41
CA ASP A 10 -17.94 -21.46 22.44
C ASP A 10 -17.06 -22.33 21.49
N GLY A 11 -17.64 -22.97 20.47
CA GLY A 11 -16.93 -23.87 19.54
C GLY A 11 -16.45 -23.23 18.24
N GLY A 12 -16.74 -21.94 18.00
CA GLY A 12 -16.40 -21.25 16.74
C GLY A 12 -15.74 -19.88 16.91
N THR A 13 -15.45 -19.47 18.13
CA THR A 13 -14.89 -18.15 18.45
C THR A 13 -13.41 -18.02 18.09
N ALA A 14 -12.66 -19.12 17.98
CA ALA A 14 -11.27 -19.10 17.53
C ALA A 14 -11.15 -18.69 16.05
N ASP A 15 -12.06 -19.15 15.19
CA ASP A 15 -12.01 -18.89 13.74
C ASP A 15 -12.68 -17.55 13.35
N LEU A 16 -13.58 -17.03 14.21
CA LEU A 16 -14.18 -15.70 14.05
C LEU A 16 -13.29 -14.56 14.58
N ALA A 17 -12.35 -14.87 15.47
CA ALA A 17 -11.38 -13.89 15.98
C ALA A 17 -10.13 -13.74 15.07
N GLN A 18 -9.82 -14.74 14.24
CA GLN A 18 -8.54 -14.81 13.55
C GLN A 18 -8.47 -14.12 12.18
N HIS A 19 -9.57 -13.71 11.54
CA HIS A 19 -9.49 -13.36 10.11
C HIS A 19 -9.94 -11.99 9.61
N GLU A 20 -10.61 -11.12 10.37
CA GLU A 20 -11.08 -9.85 9.80
C GLU A 20 -11.04 -8.67 10.76
N SER A 21 -9.84 -8.30 11.18
CA SER A 21 -9.55 -6.88 11.24
C SER A 21 -9.02 -6.46 9.86
N TRP A 22 -9.80 -5.69 9.11
CA TRP A 22 -9.21 -4.51 8.48
C TRP A 22 -8.65 -3.67 9.64
N THR A 23 -7.53 -4.11 10.25
CA THR A 23 -6.86 -3.38 11.32
C THR A 23 -6.39 -2.15 10.60
N ALA A 24 -7.15 -1.07 10.77
CA ALA A 24 -6.62 0.26 10.61
C ALA A 24 -5.20 0.23 11.18
N PRO A 25 -4.20 0.69 10.42
CA PRO A 25 -2.82 0.65 10.87
C PRO A 25 -2.77 1.19 12.31
N PRO A 26 -2.06 0.52 13.24
CA PRO A 26 -2.05 0.91 14.65
C PRO A 26 -1.85 2.42 14.74
N SER A 27 -2.82 3.11 15.33
CA SER A 27 -3.02 4.56 15.20
C SER A 27 -2.01 5.41 15.98
N ARG A 28 -0.80 4.90 16.22
CA ARG A 28 0.28 5.59 16.92
C ARG A 28 1.62 5.13 16.38
N PHE A 29 2.05 5.69 15.25
CA PHE A 29 3.44 5.59 14.80
C PHE A 29 4.16 6.90 15.14
N PRO A 30 5.10 6.89 16.11
CA PRO A 30 5.62 8.11 16.70
C PRO A 30 6.76 8.81 15.93
N LEU A 31 7.38 8.17 14.91
CA LEU A 31 8.65 8.71 14.38
C LEU A 31 8.58 9.60 13.14
N LEU A 32 7.54 9.53 12.31
CA LEU A 32 7.26 10.64 11.40
C LEU A 32 6.14 11.47 11.99
N LYS A 33 6.51 12.35 12.92
CA LYS A 33 5.72 13.53 13.24
C LYS A 33 5.87 14.62 12.16
N LEU A 34 6.25 14.24 10.92
CA LEU A 34 6.02 15.09 9.76
C LEU A 34 4.53 15.34 9.65
N ALA A 35 4.12 16.56 9.96
CA ALA A 35 2.71 16.92 10.05
C ALA A 35 2.06 16.87 8.67
N HIS A 36 2.81 17.11 7.59
CA HIS A 36 2.24 17.20 6.24
C HIS A 36 2.22 15.87 5.48
N PRO A 37 1.04 15.43 4.99
CA PRO A 37 0.92 14.18 4.22
C PRO A 37 1.60 14.27 2.85
N THR A 38 1.66 15.46 2.26
CA THR A 38 2.36 15.72 0.99
C THR A 38 3.85 15.52 1.07
N ALA A 39 4.49 16.04 2.11
CA ALA A 39 5.92 15.86 2.35
C ALA A 39 6.26 14.37 2.42
N ARG A 40 5.44 13.55 3.10
CA ARG A 40 5.65 12.09 3.18
C ARG A 40 5.58 11.41 1.82
N CYS A 41 4.60 11.79 0.98
CA CYS A 41 4.49 11.26 -0.38
C CYS A 41 5.67 11.67 -1.26
N LEU A 42 6.09 12.94 -1.19
CA LEU A 42 7.24 13.42 -1.96
C LEU A 42 8.55 12.74 -1.55
N VAL A 43 8.78 12.59 -0.24
CA VAL A 43 9.93 11.85 0.30
C VAL A 43 9.92 10.40 -0.17
N PHE A 44 8.76 9.73 -0.10
CA PHE A 44 8.63 8.36 -0.56
C PHE A 44 8.94 8.24 -2.06
N VAL A 45 8.31 9.09 -2.90
CA VAL A 45 8.51 9.06 -4.35
C VAL A 45 9.95 9.37 -4.73
N SER A 46 10.57 10.38 -4.10
CA SER A 46 11.96 10.77 -4.42
C SER A 46 12.94 9.65 -4.06
N LEU A 47 12.81 9.05 -2.87
CA LEU A 47 13.67 7.97 -2.42
C LEU A 47 13.43 6.67 -3.20
N ALA A 48 12.17 6.30 -3.44
CA ALA A 48 11.83 5.12 -4.23
C ALA A 48 12.35 5.23 -5.67
N THR A 49 12.25 6.41 -6.28
CA THR A 49 12.82 6.67 -7.61
C THR A 49 14.34 6.58 -7.56
N GLY A 50 14.98 7.21 -6.57
CA GLY A 50 16.44 7.12 -6.38
C GLY A 50 16.94 5.67 -6.29
N VAL A 51 16.31 4.84 -5.46
CA VAL A 51 16.63 3.40 -5.32
C VAL A 51 16.48 2.63 -6.64
N GLY A 52 15.52 3.02 -7.48
CA GLY A 52 15.32 2.44 -8.80
C GLY A 52 16.51 2.65 -9.75
N PHE A 53 17.16 3.82 -9.67
CA PHE A 53 18.26 4.20 -10.56
C PHE A 53 19.66 3.79 -10.07
N LEU A 54 19.82 3.27 -8.85
CA LEU A 54 21.14 2.83 -8.37
C LEU A 54 21.67 1.63 -9.17
N PRO A 55 22.84 1.72 -9.82
CA PRO A 55 23.41 0.61 -10.59
C PRO A 55 24.25 -0.35 -9.73
N HIS A 56 24.90 0.17 -8.68
CA HIS A 56 25.84 -0.58 -7.85
C HIS A 56 25.15 -1.39 -6.75
N THR A 57 25.57 -2.65 -6.59
CA THR A 57 25.05 -3.58 -5.59
C THR A 57 25.32 -3.11 -4.15
N SER A 58 26.48 -2.50 -3.89
CA SER A 58 26.84 -1.92 -2.59
C SER A 58 25.90 -0.80 -2.14
N GLY A 59 25.51 0.08 -3.08
CA GLY A 59 24.55 1.15 -2.82
C GLY A 59 23.14 0.62 -2.52
N LEU A 60 22.72 -0.45 -3.21
CA LEU A 60 21.44 -1.12 -2.93
C LEU A 60 21.43 -1.79 -1.55
N LEU A 61 22.52 -2.42 -1.15
CA LEU A 61 22.65 -3.01 0.18
C LEU A 61 22.54 -1.94 1.27
N ALA A 62 23.24 -0.81 1.11
CA ALA A 62 23.12 0.33 2.00
C ALA A 62 21.68 0.89 2.05
N ALA A 63 21.03 1.06 0.90
CA ALA A 63 19.64 1.51 0.82
C ALA A 63 18.67 0.54 1.51
N SER A 64 18.89 -0.77 1.36
CA SER A 64 18.08 -1.81 2.01
C SER A 64 18.28 -1.82 3.52
N ALA A 65 19.51 -1.56 4.01
CA ALA A 65 19.79 -1.40 5.42
C ALA A 65 19.10 -0.15 6.00
N ILE A 66 19.08 0.96 5.25
CA ILE A 66 18.32 2.17 5.63
C ILE A 66 16.82 1.87 5.68
N GLY A 67 16.28 1.13 4.71
CA GLY A 67 14.88 0.70 4.72
C GLY A 67 14.53 -0.15 5.95
N TRP A 68 15.41 -1.09 6.32
CA TRP A 68 15.28 -1.86 7.55
C TRP A 68 15.33 -1.00 8.81
N LEU A 69 16.30 -0.07 8.91
CA LEU A 69 16.40 0.86 10.03
C LEU A 69 15.17 1.75 10.13
N ALA A 70 14.63 2.23 9.00
CA ALA A 70 13.41 3.01 8.96
C ALA A 70 12.19 2.21 9.47
N LEU A 71 12.07 0.93 9.12
CA LEU A 71 11.01 0.04 9.63
C LEU A 71 11.12 -0.17 11.14
N LEU A 72 12.34 -0.43 11.64
CA LEU A 72 12.61 -0.61 13.06
C LEU A 72 12.32 0.68 13.84
N ALA A 73 12.76 1.82 13.29
CA ALA A 73 12.50 3.14 13.84
C ALA A 73 10.98 3.40 13.89
N ALA A 74 10.24 3.13 12.81
CA ALA A 74 8.80 3.30 12.77
C ALA A 74 8.03 2.42 13.77
N ARG A 75 8.69 1.44 14.40
CA ARG A 75 8.13 0.50 15.39
C ARG A 75 6.85 -0.17 14.89
N ILE A 76 6.85 -0.54 13.61
CA ILE A 76 5.70 -1.21 13.00
C ILE A 76 5.67 -2.65 13.54
N PRO A 77 4.54 -3.14 14.08
CA PRO A 77 4.48 -4.49 14.61
C PRO A 77 4.75 -5.51 13.49
N ALA A 78 5.70 -6.41 13.74
CA ALA A 78 6.10 -7.45 12.79
C ALA A 78 4.93 -8.34 12.35
N SER A 79 3.97 -8.59 13.24
CA SER A 79 2.75 -9.34 12.93
C SER A 79 1.90 -8.71 11.82
N TRP A 80 2.00 -7.38 11.62
CA TRP A 80 1.21 -6.69 10.61
C TRP A 80 1.92 -6.67 9.25
N TYR A 81 3.22 -6.36 9.21
CA TYR A 81 3.92 -6.25 7.91
C TYR A 81 4.44 -7.60 7.41
N ALA A 82 4.81 -8.56 8.28
CA ALA A 82 5.38 -9.85 7.85
C ALA A 82 4.50 -10.64 6.87
N PRO A 83 3.19 -10.88 7.10
CA PRO A 83 2.38 -11.64 6.14
C PRO A 83 2.24 -10.92 4.80
N ARG A 84 2.21 -9.58 4.81
CA ARG A 84 2.14 -8.75 3.59
C ARG A 84 3.47 -8.77 2.83
N ALA A 85 4.58 -8.70 3.56
CA ALA A 85 5.93 -8.84 3.04
C ALA A 85 6.13 -10.22 2.42
N MET A 86 5.71 -11.28 3.10
CA MET A 86 5.82 -12.65 2.59
C MET A 86 4.98 -12.85 1.33
N ALA A 87 3.78 -12.27 1.23
CA ALA A 87 2.99 -12.34 0.01
C ALA A 87 3.69 -11.62 -1.17
N ALA A 88 4.18 -10.39 -0.93
CA ALA A 88 4.86 -9.61 -1.97
C ALA A 88 6.22 -10.21 -2.38
N LEU A 89 7.05 -10.58 -1.41
CA LEU A 89 8.34 -11.22 -1.63
C LEU A 89 8.19 -12.64 -2.17
N GLY A 90 7.17 -13.39 -1.77
CA GLY A 90 6.88 -14.72 -2.30
C GLY A 90 6.58 -14.67 -3.79
N PHE A 91 5.77 -13.71 -4.23
CA PHE A 91 5.56 -13.47 -5.66
C PHE A 91 6.86 -13.01 -6.36
N LEU A 92 7.64 -12.14 -5.72
CA LEU A 92 8.91 -11.68 -6.27
C LEU A 92 9.92 -12.82 -6.45
N ILE A 93 9.96 -13.76 -5.51
CA ILE A 93 10.83 -14.95 -5.58
C ILE A 93 10.47 -15.77 -6.82
N LEU A 94 9.19 -15.96 -7.14
CA LEU A 94 8.79 -16.66 -8.37
C LEU A 94 9.30 -15.97 -9.65
N LEU A 95 9.42 -14.64 -9.63
CA LEU A 95 9.94 -13.86 -10.76
C LEU A 95 11.47 -13.85 -10.82
N VAL A 96 12.14 -13.83 -9.67
CA VAL A 96 13.60 -13.74 -9.56
C VAL A 96 14.27 -15.12 -9.70
N LEU A 97 13.60 -16.19 -9.28
CA LEU A 97 14.11 -17.55 -9.35
C LEU A 97 14.60 -17.92 -10.76
N PRO A 98 13.88 -17.68 -11.88
CA PRO A 98 14.39 -18.03 -13.20
C PRO A 98 15.53 -17.15 -13.72
N MET A 99 15.78 -15.96 -13.13
CA MET A 99 16.74 -14.99 -13.68
C MET A 99 18.18 -15.53 -13.83
N PRO A 100 18.78 -16.22 -12.84
CA PRO A 100 20.13 -16.78 -12.97
C PRO A 100 20.31 -17.74 -14.13
N TRP A 101 19.23 -18.39 -14.59
CA TRP A 101 19.24 -19.33 -15.71
C TRP A 101 18.89 -18.70 -17.06
N MET A 102 18.13 -17.60 -17.07
CA MET A 102 17.69 -16.94 -18.31
C MET A 102 18.64 -15.84 -18.81
N THR A 103 19.51 -15.32 -17.96
CA THR A 103 20.46 -14.27 -18.36
C THR A 103 21.56 -14.83 -19.27
N VAL A 104 21.79 -14.16 -20.40
CA VAL A 104 22.93 -14.46 -21.29
C VAL A 104 24.23 -14.23 -20.51
N PRO A 105 25.07 -15.27 -20.33
CA PRO A 105 26.32 -15.16 -19.60
C PRO A 105 27.27 -14.16 -20.27
N GLN A 106 28.03 -13.42 -19.47
CA GLN A 106 29.16 -12.67 -19.99
C GLN A 106 30.25 -13.66 -20.46
N PRO A 107 31.05 -13.29 -21.50
CA PRO A 107 32.23 -14.07 -21.87
C PRO A 107 33.11 -14.22 -20.63
N ASP A 108 33.53 -15.45 -20.31
CA ASP A 108 34.44 -15.81 -19.20
C ASP A 108 33.84 -15.99 -17.79
N GLU A 109 32.51 -15.96 -17.61
CA GLU A 109 31.90 -16.26 -16.30
C GLU A 109 31.86 -17.78 -15.99
N PRO A 110 32.37 -18.23 -14.82
CA PRO A 110 32.25 -19.62 -14.40
C PRO A 110 30.79 -19.97 -14.15
N LYS A 111 30.24 -20.90 -14.94
CA LYS A 111 28.89 -21.43 -14.75
C LYS A 111 28.90 -22.51 -13.69
N TRP A 112 28.14 -22.33 -12.62
CA TRP A 112 27.82 -23.42 -11.68
C TRP A 112 26.41 -23.93 -11.96
N TRP A 113 26.25 -25.17 -12.42
CA TRP A 113 24.95 -25.75 -12.81
C TRP A 113 24.10 -24.90 -13.77
N GLY A 114 24.75 -24.16 -14.69
CA GLY A 114 24.05 -23.31 -15.65
C GLY A 114 23.53 -21.98 -15.08
N ALA A 115 23.80 -21.67 -13.82
CA ALA A 115 23.54 -20.36 -13.24
C ALA A 115 24.70 -19.40 -13.56
N SER A 116 24.38 -18.22 -14.10
CA SER A 116 25.36 -17.15 -14.34
C SER A 116 25.50 -16.26 -13.11
N TRP A 117 26.73 -15.85 -12.77
CA TRP A 117 27.00 -14.91 -11.67
C TRP A 117 26.33 -13.56 -11.92
N SER A 118 26.41 -13.04 -13.15
CA SER A 118 25.68 -11.84 -13.58
C SER A 118 24.17 -11.94 -13.33
N GLY A 119 23.57 -13.10 -13.55
CA GLY A 119 22.15 -13.36 -13.28
C GLY A 119 21.81 -13.35 -11.80
N THR A 120 22.69 -13.88 -10.94
CA THR A 120 22.52 -13.82 -9.47
C THR A 120 22.64 -12.40 -8.91
N ASP A 121 23.55 -11.59 -9.44
CA ASP A 121 23.69 -10.18 -9.05
C ASP A 121 22.46 -9.36 -9.50
N ALA A 122 21.95 -9.60 -10.71
CA ALA A 122 20.70 -8.99 -11.18
C ALA A 122 19.50 -9.38 -10.29
N ALA A 123 19.39 -10.66 -9.96
CA ALA A 123 18.38 -11.20 -9.05
C ALA A 123 18.43 -10.50 -7.66
N LEU A 124 19.62 -10.41 -7.08
CA LEU A 124 19.83 -9.74 -5.78
C LEU A 124 19.42 -8.26 -5.84
N LYS A 125 19.75 -7.56 -6.93
CA LYS A 125 19.36 -6.15 -7.11
C LYS A 125 17.84 -5.98 -7.13
N VAL A 126 17.10 -6.85 -7.82
CA VAL A 126 15.63 -6.79 -7.86
C VAL A 126 15.04 -6.99 -6.46
N VAL A 127 15.53 -7.98 -5.70
CA VAL A 127 15.08 -8.26 -4.33
C VAL A 127 15.34 -7.06 -3.41
N CYS A 128 16.56 -6.51 -3.44
CA CYS A 128 16.92 -5.36 -2.61
C CYS A 128 16.09 -4.12 -2.95
N ARG A 129 15.84 -3.82 -4.24
CA ARG A 129 14.97 -2.70 -4.65
C ARG A 129 13.55 -2.89 -4.14
N ALA A 130 12.96 -4.07 -4.38
CA ALA A 130 11.61 -4.38 -3.96
C ALA A 130 11.45 -4.25 -2.44
N TRP A 131 12.37 -4.83 -1.67
CA TRP A 131 12.35 -4.73 -0.21
C TRP A 131 12.44 -3.28 0.27
N THR A 132 13.39 -2.52 -0.28
CA THR A 132 13.61 -1.12 0.12
C THR A 132 12.39 -0.26 -0.20
N THR A 133 11.80 -0.40 -1.38
CA THR A 133 10.59 0.34 -1.76
C THR A 133 9.39 -0.03 -0.89
N LEU A 134 9.20 -1.32 -0.57
CA LEU A 134 8.13 -1.76 0.33
C LEU A 134 8.33 -1.21 1.76
N ALA A 135 9.55 -1.29 2.27
CA ALA A 135 9.92 -0.76 3.58
C ALA A 135 9.63 0.75 3.67
N LEU A 136 10.12 1.53 2.71
CA LEU A 136 9.87 2.97 2.62
C LEU A 136 8.37 3.30 2.48
N GLY A 137 7.65 2.51 1.68
CA GLY A 137 6.20 2.67 1.50
C GLY A 137 5.45 2.49 2.81
N TRP A 138 5.81 1.46 3.58
CA TRP A 138 5.21 1.25 4.89
C TRP A 138 5.57 2.36 5.88
N THR A 139 6.83 2.79 5.94
CA THR A 139 7.23 3.83 6.90
C THR A 139 6.63 5.20 6.59
N CYS A 140 6.51 5.56 5.30
CA CYS A 140 6.09 6.91 4.90
C CYS A 140 4.58 7.03 4.71
N LEU A 141 3.92 6.02 4.15
CA LEU A 141 2.52 6.12 3.71
C LEU A 141 1.52 5.51 4.70
N LEU A 142 1.96 4.65 5.62
CA LEU A 142 1.03 4.08 6.61
C LEU A 142 0.49 5.16 7.55
N GLY A 143 -0.81 5.04 7.83
CA GLY A 143 -1.54 5.97 8.70
C GLY A 143 -2.15 7.18 8.01
N LEU A 144 -1.95 7.35 6.69
CA LEU A 144 -2.66 8.37 5.91
C LEU A 144 -4.14 8.03 5.78
N SER A 145 -5.00 8.96 6.20
CA SER A 145 -6.45 8.84 6.04
C SER A 145 -6.89 9.22 4.62
N ALA A 146 -8.13 8.87 4.24
CA ALA A 146 -8.70 9.32 2.97
C ALA A 146 -8.80 10.86 2.85
N ALA A 147 -8.88 11.56 3.99
CA ALA A 147 -8.84 13.02 4.03
C ALA A 147 -7.41 13.55 3.76
N ASP A 148 -6.39 12.86 4.26
CA ASP A 148 -4.99 13.21 3.99
C ASP A 148 -4.65 13.01 2.51
N TRP A 149 -5.10 11.92 1.90
CA TRP A 149 -4.93 11.69 0.45
C TRP A 149 -5.62 12.76 -0.39
N ARG A 150 -6.81 13.23 0.01
CA ARG A 150 -7.47 14.37 -0.62
C ARG A 150 -6.64 15.66 -0.52
N ALA A 151 -6.03 15.92 0.64
CA ALA A 151 -5.14 17.07 0.82
C ALA A 151 -3.89 16.95 -0.07
N VAL A 152 -3.31 15.74 -0.18
CA VAL A 152 -2.19 15.47 -1.08
C VAL A 152 -2.54 15.77 -2.54
N CYS A 153 -3.70 15.33 -3.02
CA CYS A 153 -4.15 15.65 -4.37
C CYS A 153 -4.33 17.15 -4.60
N ALA A 154 -4.91 17.86 -3.63
CA ALA A 154 -5.12 19.30 -3.72
C ALA A 154 -3.80 20.08 -3.78
N ASP A 155 -2.83 19.70 -2.95
CA ASP A 155 -1.51 20.33 -2.91
C ASP A 155 -0.69 20.02 -4.18
N LEU A 156 -0.81 18.81 -4.74
CA LEU A 156 -0.21 18.42 -6.02
C LEU A 156 -0.92 19.03 -7.25
N ARG A 157 -1.95 19.86 -7.03
CA ARG A 157 -2.78 20.46 -8.09
C ARG A 157 -3.40 19.43 -9.04
N LEU A 158 -3.61 18.21 -8.56
CA LEU A 158 -4.45 17.21 -9.23
C LEU A 158 -5.89 17.73 -9.10
N GLY A 159 -6.55 18.01 -10.23
CA GLY A 159 -7.81 18.77 -10.28
C GLY A 159 -8.83 18.41 -9.20
N SER A 160 -9.65 19.38 -8.78
CA SER A 160 -10.59 19.26 -7.66
C SER A 160 -11.49 18.02 -7.73
N SER A 161 -11.88 17.60 -8.94
CA SER A 161 -12.64 16.38 -9.20
C SER A 161 -11.90 15.12 -8.72
N VAL A 162 -10.60 14.99 -8.99
CA VAL A 162 -9.80 13.82 -8.59
C VAL A 162 -9.69 13.75 -7.07
N ALA A 163 -9.39 14.87 -6.41
CA ALA A 163 -9.31 14.95 -4.96
C ALA A 163 -10.64 14.56 -4.29
N MET A 164 -11.76 14.96 -4.89
CA MET A 164 -13.11 14.58 -4.43
C MET A 164 -13.37 13.07 -4.63
N MET A 165 -13.02 12.51 -5.79
CA MET A 165 -13.15 11.08 -6.08
C MET A 165 -12.37 10.22 -5.07
N VAL A 166 -11.13 10.60 -4.74
CA VAL A 166 -10.32 9.90 -3.74
C VAL A 166 -10.98 9.93 -2.36
N TRP A 167 -11.46 11.09 -1.93
CA TRP A 167 -12.12 11.24 -0.64
C TRP A 167 -13.40 10.41 -0.54
N MET A 168 -14.25 10.49 -1.57
CA MET A 168 -15.48 9.72 -1.64
C MET A 168 -15.21 8.23 -1.71
N SER A 169 -14.20 7.81 -2.46
CA SER A 169 -13.81 6.40 -2.55
C SER A 169 -13.46 5.85 -1.17
N GLY A 170 -12.64 6.55 -0.38
CA GLY A 170 -12.30 6.12 0.98
C GLY A 170 -13.51 6.03 1.91
N ARG A 171 -14.44 6.99 1.84
CA ARG A 171 -15.68 6.96 2.61
C ARG A 171 -16.60 5.80 2.18
N CYS A 172 -16.78 5.61 0.87
CA CYS A 172 -17.62 4.56 0.30
C CYS A 172 -17.05 3.15 0.58
N LEU A 173 -15.73 2.98 0.53
CA LEU A 173 -15.05 1.73 0.90
C LEU A 173 -15.34 1.31 2.34
N ASN A 174 -15.33 2.26 3.28
CA ASN A 174 -15.66 1.99 4.67
C ASN A 174 -17.13 1.55 4.87
N VAL A 175 -18.06 2.13 4.10
CA VAL A 175 -19.46 1.70 4.15
C VAL A 175 -19.64 0.34 3.48
N LEU A 176 -19.03 0.16 2.30
CA LEU A 176 -19.12 -1.08 1.52
C LEU A 176 -18.53 -2.27 2.29
N SER A 177 -17.43 -2.08 3.01
CA SER A 177 -16.84 -3.13 3.84
C SER A 177 -17.75 -3.55 4.99
N GLY A 178 -18.44 -2.59 5.62
CA GLY A 178 -19.46 -2.85 6.63
C GLY A 178 -20.64 -3.64 6.07
N GLU A 179 -21.16 -3.24 4.92
CA GLU A 179 -22.25 -3.96 4.24
C GLU A 179 -21.83 -5.36 3.81
N TRP A 180 -20.64 -5.51 3.24
CA TRP A 180 -20.08 -6.80 2.85
C TRP A 180 -19.99 -7.76 4.04
N ARG A 181 -19.54 -7.27 5.20
CA ARG A 181 -19.51 -8.05 6.44
C ARG A 181 -20.92 -8.45 6.89
N GLN A 182 -21.88 -7.53 6.86
CA GLN A 182 -23.27 -7.81 7.21
C GLN A 182 -23.91 -8.85 6.29
N MET A 183 -23.71 -8.74 4.97
CA MET A 183 -24.27 -9.69 4.00
C MET A 183 -23.66 -11.08 4.17
N ARG A 184 -22.34 -11.18 4.40
CA ARG A 184 -21.69 -12.46 4.71
C ARG A 184 -22.20 -13.08 6.00
N LEU A 185 -22.43 -12.27 7.04
CA LEU A 185 -22.98 -12.74 8.30
C LEU A 185 -24.43 -13.24 8.12
N ALA A 186 -25.26 -12.51 7.38
CA ALA A 186 -26.62 -12.93 7.05
C ALA A 186 -26.66 -14.23 6.24
N ALA A 187 -25.74 -14.41 5.29
CA ALA A 187 -25.60 -15.66 4.54
C ALA A 187 -25.22 -16.82 5.47
N ARG A 188 -24.27 -16.62 6.39
CA ARG A 188 -23.88 -17.63 7.39
C ARG A 188 -25.05 -18.02 8.31
N MET A 189 -25.85 -17.05 8.75
CA MET A 189 -27.05 -17.32 9.57
C MET A 189 -28.11 -18.15 8.84
N ARG A 190 -28.15 -18.06 7.51
CA ARG A 190 -29.02 -18.90 6.65
C ARG A 190 -28.41 -20.27 6.34
N GLY A 191 -27.27 -20.63 6.94
CA GLY A 191 -26.60 -21.91 6.75
C GLY A 191 -25.56 -21.95 5.62
N ALA A 192 -25.25 -20.82 4.97
CA ALA A 192 -24.22 -20.79 3.94
C ALA A 192 -22.82 -21.00 4.52
N ARG A 193 -22.10 -22.01 4.02
CA ARG A 193 -20.68 -22.26 4.33
C ARG A 193 -19.83 -21.91 3.10
N LEU A 194 -18.98 -20.89 3.23
CA LEU A 194 -18.06 -20.46 2.18
C LEU A 194 -16.85 -21.40 2.16
N ALA A 195 -16.94 -22.48 1.38
CA ALA A 195 -15.84 -23.39 1.08
C ALA A 195 -15.41 -23.26 -0.39
N ALA A 196 -14.29 -23.86 -0.80
CA ALA A 196 -13.86 -23.92 -2.21
C ALA A 196 -14.73 -24.88 -3.05
N ASN A 197 -16.04 -24.62 -3.10
CA ASN A 197 -17.03 -25.43 -3.82
C ASN A 197 -17.81 -24.54 -4.81
N SER A 198 -18.32 -25.11 -5.89
CA SER A 198 -19.11 -24.42 -6.93
C SER A 198 -20.29 -23.64 -6.32
N GLN A 199 -20.96 -24.21 -5.32
CA GLN A 199 -22.08 -23.55 -4.64
C GLN A 199 -21.66 -22.27 -3.90
N SER A 200 -20.48 -22.26 -3.29
CA SER A 200 -19.94 -21.07 -2.62
C SER A 200 -19.66 -19.95 -3.62
N TRP A 201 -19.15 -20.27 -4.80
CA TRP A 201 -18.91 -19.30 -5.87
C TRP A 201 -20.23 -18.65 -6.34
N LYS A 202 -21.32 -19.42 -6.44
CA LYS A 202 -22.65 -18.87 -6.73
C LYS A 202 -23.13 -17.90 -5.66
N ILE A 203 -22.94 -18.25 -4.38
CA ILE A 203 -23.31 -17.39 -3.25
C ILE A 203 -22.47 -16.11 -3.24
N ILE A 204 -21.15 -16.21 -3.48
CA ILE A 204 -20.27 -15.05 -3.60
C ILE A 204 -20.74 -14.15 -4.75
N GLY A 205 -21.04 -14.72 -5.92
CA GLY A 205 -21.58 -13.97 -7.06
C GLY A 205 -22.86 -13.21 -6.72
N LEU A 206 -23.78 -13.84 -5.98
CA LEU A 206 -25.02 -13.18 -5.53
C LEU A 206 -24.74 -12.03 -4.55
N LEU A 207 -23.83 -12.23 -3.59
CA LEU A 207 -23.42 -11.19 -2.63
C LEU A 207 -22.78 -9.99 -3.35
N VAL A 208 -21.90 -10.26 -4.32
CA VAL A 208 -21.27 -9.22 -5.14
C VAL A 208 -22.31 -8.48 -5.96
N GLY A 209 -23.22 -9.20 -6.64
CA GLY A 209 -24.30 -8.59 -7.42
C GLY A 209 -25.18 -7.68 -6.58
N MET A 210 -25.62 -8.13 -5.39
CA MET A 210 -26.38 -7.30 -4.46
C MET A 210 -25.59 -6.07 -3.98
N GLY A 211 -24.29 -6.25 -3.70
CA GLY A 211 -23.39 -5.15 -3.32
C GLY A 211 -23.27 -4.08 -4.41
N LEU A 212 -23.08 -4.51 -5.66
CA LEU A 212 -22.96 -3.61 -6.82
C LEU A 212 -24.23 -2.79 -7.04
N ILE A 213 -25.41 -3.44 -7.09
CA ILE A 213 -26.70 -2.75 -7.27
C ILE A 213 -26.93 -1.72 -6.16
N ARG A 214 -26.68 -2.10 -4.90
CA ARG A 214 -26.84 -1.21 -3.75
C ARG A 214 -25.89 -0.02 -3.81
N SER A 215 -24.64 -0.26 -4.22
CA SER A 215 -23.64 0.80 -4.35
C SER A 215 -23.99 1.81 -5.46
N ALA A 216 -24.58 1.36 -6.57
CA ALA A 216 -25.02 2.21 -7.67
C ALA A 216 -26.17 3.13 -7.25
N VAL A 217 -27.22 2.56 -6.65
CA VAL A 217 -28.37 3.34 -6.12
C VAL A 217 -27.91 4.34 -5.05
N ARG A 218 -26.94 3.95 -4.21
CA ARG A 218 -26.37 4.87 -3.22
C ARG A 218 -25.59 6.01 -3.87
N ALA A 219 -24.79 5.73 -4.89
CA ALA A 219 -24.00 6.76 -5.58
C ALA A 219 -24.91 7.83 -6.20
N GLU A 220 -26.03 7.42 -6.80
CA GLU A 220 -27.05 8.34 -7.34
C GLU A 220 -27.66 9.22 -6.23
N ARG A 221 -28.11 8.61 -5.13
CA ARG A 221 -28.67 9.34 -3.98
C ARG A 221 -27.66 10.30 -3.36
N MET A 222 -26.40 9.90 -3.27
CA MET A 222 -25.31 10.77 -2.80
C MET A 222 -25.05 11.92 -3.77
N GLY A 223 -25.07 11.67 -5.08
CA GLY A 223 -24.92 12.70 -6.11
C GLY A 223 -25.99 13.78 -6.00
N VAL A 224 -27.26 13.37 -5.87
CA VAL A 224 -28.40 14.29 -5.66
C VAL A 224 -28.24 15.06 -4.34
N ALA A 225 -27.86 14.41 -3.25
CA ALA A 225 -27.66 15.10 -1.97
C ALA A 225 -26.52 16.13 -2.01
N LEU A 226 -25.45 15.84 -2.77
CA LEU A 226 -24.30 16.73 -2.94
C LEU A 226 -24.62 17.92 -3.83
N SER A 227 -25.39 17.72 -4.91
CA SER A 227 -25.81 18.82 -5.79
C SER A 227 -26.67 19.84 -5.04
N LEU A 228 -27.55 19.37 -4.14
CA LEU A 228 -28.40 20.23 -3.31
C LEU A 228 -27.61 21.02 -2.24
N ARG A 229 -26.43 20.56 -1.81
CA ARG A 229 -25.69 21.18 -0.70
C ARG A 229 -24.62 22.18 -1.13
N SER A 230 -23.79 21.85 -2.12
CA SER A 230 -22.63 22.68 -2.45
C SER A 230 -22.52 23.06 -3.93
N GLY A 231 -23.59 22.87 -4.71
CA GLY A 231 -23.62 23.25 -6.12
C GLY A 231 -22.41 22.69 -6.86
N ASN A 232 -22.33 21.36 -7.01
CA ASN A 232 -21.30 20.61 -7.76
C ASN A 232 -19.82 20.83 -7.35
N SER A 233 -19.52 21.77 -6.46
CA SER A 233 -18.17 22.11 -6.04
C SER A 233 -17.83 21.33 -4.76
N GLY A 234 -16.93 20.35 -4.88
CA GLY A 234 -16.48 19.52 -3.76
C GLY A 234 -16.09 20.39 -2.57
N GLY A 235 -16.78 20.18 -1.44
CA GLY A 235 -16.78 21.11 -0.30
C GLY A 235 -15.41 21.57 0.19
N ILE A 236 -15.43 22.67 0.96
CA ILE A 236 -14.25 23.40 1.46
C ILE A 236 -13.17 22.43 1.98
N ILE A 237 -11.99 22.50 1.36
CA ILE A 237 -10.82 21.73 1.78
C ILE A 237 -10.19 22.50 2.94
N PRO A 238 -10.15 21.96 4.18
CA PRO A 238 -9.33 22.57 5.22
C PRO A 238 -7.88 22.54 4.74
N ARG A 239 -7.34 23.70 4.35
CA ARG A 239 -5.94 23.81 3.95
C ARG A 239 -5.09 23.56 5.19
N ARG A 240 -4.25 22.52 5.12
CA ARG A 240 -3.24 22.30 6.14
C ARG A 240 -2.06 23.22 5.82
N ILE A 241 -1.66 24.05 6.77
CA ILE A 241 -0.59 25.04 6.58
C ILE A 241 0.76 24.34 6.69
N TRP A 242 1.58 24.40 5.63
CA TRP A 242 2.92 23.82 5.61
C TRP A 242 3.76 24.29 6.80
N ASN A 243 4.28 23.34 7.57
CA ASN A 243 5.26 23.62 8.62
C ASN A 243 6.65 23.77 7.97
N PRO A 244 7.47 24.79 8.31
CA PRO A 244 8.82 24.96 7.76
C PRO A 244 9.72 23.72 7.92
N THR A 245 9.55 22.95 8.99
CA THR A 245 10.28 21.68 9.22
C THR A 245 9.91 20.60 8.21
N ASP A 246 8.66 20.55 7.75
CA ASP A 246 8.22 19.58 6.76
C ASP A 246 8.68 19.98 5.35
N ALA A 247 8.78 21.29 5.08
CA ALA A 247 9.34 21.81 3.85
C ALA A 247 10.83 21.48 3.73
N THR A 248 11.62 21.66 4.78
CA THR A 248 13.06 21.34 4.74
C THR A 248 13.31 19.85 4.54
N ILE A 249 12.52 18.97 5.17
CA ILE A 249 12.65 17.52 4.97
C ILE A 249 12.24 17.12 3.54
N ALA A 250 11.17 17.70 3.00
CA ALA A 250 10.77 17.43 1.62
C ALA A 250 11.83 17.90 0.62
N VAL A 251 12.39 19.10 0.81
CA VAL A 251 13.43 19.65 -0.07
C VAL A 251 14.72 18.84 0.03
N THR A 252 15.15 18.46 1.22
CA THR A 252 16.35 17.61 1.39
C THR A 252 16.16 16.22 0.80
N ALA A 253 14.98 15.62 0.93
CA ALA A 253 14.67 14.33 0.30
C ALA A 253 14.58 14.40 -1.23
N LEU A 254 14.11 15.53 -1.78
CA LEU A 254 14.12 15.76 -3.23
C LEU A 254 15.54 15.99 -3.75
N ALA A 255 16.33 16.80 -3.04
CA ALA A 255 17.72 17.06 -3.38
C ALA A 255 18.57 15.78 -3.34
N THR A 256 18.39 14.95 -2.32
CA THR A 256 19.08 13.65 -2.22
C THR A 256 18.64 12.69 -3.33
N GLY A 257 17.33 12.58 -3.62
CA GLY A 257 16.84 11.79 -4.75
C GLY A 257 17.40 12.25 -6.09
N MET A 258 17.43 13.57 -6.34
CA MET A 258 18.02 14.15 -7.55
C MET A 258 19.52 13.91 -7.64
N LEU A 259 20.25 14.06 -6.53
CA LEU A 259 21.70 13.83 -6.48
C LEU A 259 22.03 12.36 -6.77
N ILE A 260 21.24 11.43 -6.22
CA ILE A 260 21.37 10.00 -6.51
C ILE A 260 21.16 9.72 -8.00
N ILE A 261 20.11 10.28 -8.61
CA ILE A 261 19.84 10.11 -10.04
C ILE A 261 20.97 10.71 -10.87
N TRP A 262 21.42 11.92 -10.53
CA TRP A 262 22.51 12.59 -11.23
C TRP A 262 23.82 11.79 -11.14
N ALA A 263 24.20 11.34 -9.94
CA ALA A 263 25.38 10.51 -9.72
C ALA A 263 25.30 9.16 -10.44
N SER A 264 24.11 8.55 -10.53
CA SER A 264 23.92 7.32 -11.31
C SER A 264 24.08 7.54 -12.81
N ARG A 265 23.65 8.71 -13.30
CA ARG A 265 23.77 9.07 -14.72
C ARG A 265 25.23 9.34 -15.11
N THR A 266 25.96 10.09 -14.29
CA THR A 266 27.38 10.37 -14.56
C THR A 266 28.23 9.11 -14.51
N ALA A 267 27.91 8.15 -13.62
CA ALA A 267 28.59 6.85 -13.59
C ALA A 267 28.39 6.04 -14.88
N MET A 268 27.22 6.13 -15.52
CA MET A 268 26.97 5.47 -16.81
C MET A 268 27.71 6.13 -17.98
N GLU A 269 27.82 7.47 -17.98
CA GLU A 269 28.54 8.21 -19.03
C GLU A 269 30.06 7.95 -19.01
N ILE A 270 30.64 7.59 -17.86
CA ILE A 270 32.09 7.28 -17.73
C ILE A 270 32.43 5.83 -18.15
N GLN A 271 31.43 4.93 -18.19
CA GLN A 271 31.64 3.53 -18.60
C GLN A 271 31.42 3.28 -20.11
N GLN A 272 30.93 4.28 -20.86
CA GLN A 272 30.84 4.23 -22.33
C GLN A 272 32.12 4.78 -22.96
#